data_AF-A0A973SB95-F1
#
_entry.id   AF-A0A973SB95-F1
#
_cell.length_a   1.000
_cell.length_b   1.000
_cell.length_c   1.000
_cell.angle_alpha   90.00
_cell.angle_beta   90.00
_cell.angle_gamma   90.00
#
_symmetry.space_group_name_H-M   'P 1'
#
loop_
_entity.id
_entity.type
_entity.pdbx_description
1 polymer ?
#
loop_
_entity_poly.entity_id
_entity_poly.type
_entity_poly.pdbx_seq_one_letter_code
_entity_poly.pdbx_strand_id
1 'polypeptide(L)' 'MIDHQDIVSQLVPIVIEQSNRGERSFDIYSRLLRERIVFITGPIEDHMASLITAQLLFLASENPKKDIFM' A
#
# COMPACT_ATOMS: atom_id res chain seq x y z
N MET A 1 -27.82 -3.44 4.51
CA MET A 1 -27.51 -2.84 5.82
C MET A 1 -26.04 -3.13 6.04
N ILE A 2 -25.17 -2.15 5.85
CA ILE A 2 -23.73 -2.31 6.11
C ILE A 2 -23.59 -2.31 7.62
N ASP A 3 -23.08 -3.40 8.19
CA ASP A 3 -22.95 -3.51 9.65
C ASP A 3 -21.88 -2.52 10.12
N HIS A 4 -22.10 -1.90 11.26
CA HIS A 4 -21.17 -0.90 11.80
C HIS A 4 -19.80 -1.53 12.13
N GLN A 5 -19.76 -2.86 12.30
CA GLN A 5 -18.53 -3.65 12.44
C GLN A 5 -17.73 -3.77 11.14
N ASP A 6 -18.39 -3.80 9.97
CA ASP A 6 -17.70 -3.89 8.68
C ASP A 6 -16.89 -2.61 8.41
N ILE A 7 -17.42 -1.44 8.82
CA ILE A 7 -16.74 -0.15 8.67
C ILE A 7 -15.47 -0.11 9.54
N VAL A 8 -15.52 -0.64 10.77
CA VAL A 8 -14.36 -0.66 11.69
C VAL A 8 -13.29 -1.65 11.18
N SER A 9 -13.70 -2.74 10.52
CA SER A 9 -12.78 -3.71 9.92
C SER A 9 -12.03 -3.18 8.67
N GLN A 10 -12.43 -2.03 8.14
CA GLN A 10 -11.85 -1.41 6.93
C GLN A 10 -11.06 -0.12 7.22
N LEU A 11 -10.95 0.30 8.48
CA LEU A 11 -10.14 1.47 8.84
C LEU A 11 -8.65 1.10 8.77
N VAL A 12 -8.01 1.44 7.65
CA VAL A 12 -6.56 1.35 7.50
C VAL A 12 -5.90 2.43 8.38
N PRO A 13 -4.98 2.07 9.29
CA PRO A 13 -4.30 3.05 10.13
C PRO A 13 -3.55 4.09 9.30
N ILE A 14 -3.61 5.35 9.75
CA ILE A 14 -2.87 6.46 9.17
C ILE A 14 -1.58 6.68 9.97
N VAL A 15 -0.47 6.88 9.26
CA VAL A 15 0.83 7.26 9.80
C VAL A 15 1.21 8.66 9.32
N ILE A 16 1.87 9.41 10.20
CA ILE A 16 2.34 10.77 9.93
C ILE A 16 3.87 10.72 9.78
N GLU A 17 4.35 11.11 8.60
CA GLU A 17 5.78 11.22 8.33
C GLU A 17 6.21 12.70 8.40
N GLN A 18 7.20 12.98 9.26
CA GLN A 18 7.80 14.30 9.38
C GLN A 18 8.85 14.49 8.28
N SER A 19 8.74 15.57 7.52
CA SER A 19 9.75 15.98 6.54
C SER A 19 10.18 17.42 6.78
N ASN A 20 11.34 17.82 6.23
CA ASN A 20 11.81 19.21 6.32
C ASN A 20 10.85 20.25 5.69
N ARG A 21 9.83 19.81 4.94
CA ARG A 21 8.78 20.65 4.35
C ARG A 21 7.43 20.57 5.09
N GLY A 22 7.38 19.86 6.22
CA GLY A 22 6.17 19.65 7.02
C GLY A 22 5.75 18.19 7.14
N GLU A 23 4.55 17.99 7.66
CA GLU A 23 3.95 16.68 7.90
C GLU A 23 3.20 16.15 6.67
N ARG A 24 3.36 14.86 6.39
CA ARG A 24 2.55 14.17 5.38
C ARG A 24 1.94 12.91 5.95
N SER A 25 0.63 12.78 5.79
CA SER A 25 -0.13 11.62 6.23
C SER A 25 -0.26 10.59 5.11
N PHE A 26 -0.10 9.32 5.46
CA PHE A 26 -0.29 8.18 4.57
C PHE A 26 -1.10 7.12 5.30
N ASP A 27 -1.88 6.32 4.60
CA ASP A 27 -2.24 5.02 5.14
C ASP A 27 -0.99 4.13 5.24
N ILE A 28 -1.01 3.14 6.15
CA ILE A 28 0.17 2.31 6.42
C ILE A 28 0.67 1.55 5.17
N TYR A 29 -0.22 1.09 4.28
CA TYR A 29 0.18 0.39 3.08
C TYR A 29 0.90 1.32 2.10
N SER A 30 0.36 2.53 1.89
CA SER A 30 1.02 3.54 1.08
C SER A 30 2.40 3.92 1.63
N ARG A 31 2.56 3.98 2.96
CA ARG A 31 3.89 4.24 3.56
C ARG A 31 4.88 3.10 3.30
N LEU A 32 4.43 1.85 3.40
CA LEU A 32 5.27 0.67 3.19
C LEU A 32 5.59 0.44 1.70
N LEU A 33 4.68 0.80 0.78
CA LEU A 33 4.93 0.78 -0.65
C LEU A 33 6.12 1.68 -1.03
N ARG A 34 6.31 2.82 -0.34
CA ARG A 34 7.51 3.68 -0.53
C ARG A 34 8.81 3.00 -0.08
N GLU A 35 8.74 2.06 0.86
CA GLU A 35 9.87 1.16 1.19
C GLU A 35 9.96 -0.05 0.27
N ARG A 36 9.12 -0.10 -0.78
CA ARG A 36 9.05 -1.17 -1.79
C ARG A 36 8.53 -2.50 -1.22
N ILE A 37 7.61 -2.41 -0.27
CA ILE A 37 6.92 -3.57 0.29
C ILE A 37 5.51 -3.63 -0.34
N VAL A 38 5.19 -4.75 -0.96
CA VAL A 38 3.91 -5.03 -1.62
C VAL A 38 3.22 -6.16 -0.85
N PHE A 39 1.96 -5.98 -0.50
CA PHE A 39 1.20 -6.98 0.26
C PHE A 39 0.30 -7.78 -0.66
N ILE A 40 0.35 -9.11 -0.53
CA ILE A 40 -0.59 -10.03 -1.18
C ILE A 40 -1.35 -10.74 -0.07
N THR A 41 -2.64 -10.45 0.06
CA THR A 41 -3.48 -10.98 1.13
C THR A 41 -4.79 -11.51 0.59
N GLY A 42 -5.23 -12.67 1.12
CA GLY A 42 -6.47 -13.32 0.70
C GLY A 42 -6.37 -14.09 -0.62
N PRO A 43 -7.52 -14.47 -1.20
CA PRO A 43 -7.60 -15.17 -2.48
C PRO A 43 -7.04 -14.33 -3.64
N ILE A 44 -6.43 -15.01 -4.61
CA ILE A 44 -5.95 -14.36 -5.82
C ILE A 44 -7.12 -14.19 -6.79
N GLU A 45 -7.45 -12.94 -7.09
CA GLU A 45 -8.50 -12.54 -8.03
C GLU A 45 -7.95 -11.55 -9.05
N ASP A 46 -8.61 -11.42 -10.20
CA ASP A 46 -8.16 -10.58 -11.33
C ASP A 46 -7.91 -9.13 -10.92
N HIS A 47 -8.78 -8.57 -10.07
CA HIS A 47 -8.61 -7.20 -9.58
C HIS A 47 -7.34 -7.07 -8.73
N MET A 48 -7.10 -8.01 -7.82
CA MET A 48 -5.89 -8.03 -7.00
C MET A 48 -4.64 -8.17 -7.88
N ALA A 49 -4.64 -9.12 -8.82
CA ALA A 49 -3.53 -9.33 -9.74
C ALA A 49 -3.21 -8.07 -10.55
N SER A 50 -4.24 -7.34 -11.01
CA SER A 50 -4.08 -6.07 -11.71
C SER A 50 -3.42 -5.00 -10.82
N LEU A 51 -3.84 -4.88 -9.55
CA LEU A 51 -3.26 -3.90 -8.62
C LEU A 51 -1.80 -4.22 -8.28
N ILE A 52 -1.49 -5.49 -8.00
CA ILE A 52 -0.12 -5.94 -7.72
C ILE A 52 0.79 -5.68 -8.92
N THR A 53 0.32 -5.99 -10.14
CA THR A 53 1.07 -5.71 -11.37
C THR A 53 1.37 -4.22 -11.52
N ALA A 54 0.39 -3.35 -11.27
CA ALA A 54 0.59 -1.91 -11.32
C ALA A 54 1.62 -1.43 -10.28
N GLN A 55 1.57 -1.94 -9.05
CA GLN A 55 2.53 -1.60 -7.99
C GLN A 55 3.95 -2.06 -8.36
N LEU A 56 4.11 -3.26 -8.91
CA LEU A 56 5.41 -3.78 -9.34
C LEU A 56 6.02 -2.93 -10.47
N LEU A 57 5.22 -2.56 -11.48
CA LEU A 57 5.66 -1.72 -12.59
C LEU A 57 6.03 -0.31 -12.10
N PHE A 58 5.23 0.27 -11.20
CA PHE A 58 5.52 1.55 -10.58
C PHE A 58 6.88 1.51 -9.85
N LEU A 59 7.09 0.55 -8.95
CA LEU A 59 8.35 0.41 -8.22
C LEU A 59 9.55 0.13 -9.12
N ALA A 60 9.37 -0.69 -10.16
CA ALA A 60 10.42 -0.97 -11.16
C ALA A 60 10.83 0.30 -11.93
N SER A 61 9.86 1.17 -12.25
CA SER A 61 10.12 2.45 -12.94
C SER A 61 10.85 3.47 -12.06
N GLU A 62 10.60 3.50 -10.75
CA GLU A 62 11.30 4.41 -9.83
C GLU A 62 12.76 4.01 -9.63
N ASN A 63 13.02 2.71 -9.42
CA ASN A 63 14.37 2.19 -9.30
C ASN A 63 14.40 0.70 -9.68
N PRO A 64 14.87 0.34 -10.89
CA PRO A 64 14.85 -1.04 -11.36
C PRO A 64 15.92 -1.93 -10.69
N LYS A 65 16.89 -1.34 -9.98
CA LYS A 65 17.98 -2.08 -9.33
C LYS A 65 17.72 -2.39 -7.86
N LYS A 66 16.72 -1.74 -7.25
CA LYS A 66 16.41 -1.92 -5.83
C LYS A 66 15.39 -3.06 -5.68
N ASP A 67 15.59 -3.90 -4.68
CA ASP A 67 14.70 -5.04 -4.43
C ASP A 67 13.28 -4.60 -4.11
N ILE A 68 12.33 -5.48 -4.41
CA ILE A 68 10.92 -5.37 -4.00
C ILE A 68 10.67 -6.51 -3.01
N PHE A 69 10.06 -6.19 -1.88
CA PHE A 69 9.68 -7.15 -0.84
C PHE A 69 8.20 -7.48 -0.99
N MET A 70 7.85 -8.76 -0.84
CA MET A 70 6.48 -9.29 -0.89
C MET A 70 6.24 -10.24 0.27
#